data_AF-A0A963BB70-F1
#
_entry.id   AF-A0A963BB70-F1
#
_cell.length_a   1.000
_cell.length_b   1.000
_cell.length_c   1.000
_cell.angle_alpha   90.00
_cell.angle_beta   90.00
_cell.angle_gamma   90.00
#
_symmetry.space_group_name_H-M   'P 1'
#
loop_
_entity.id
_entity.type
_entity.pdbx_description
1 polymer ?
#
loop_
_entity_poly.entity_id
_entity_poly.type
_entity_poly.pdbx_seq_one_letter_code
_entity_poly.pdbx_strand_id
1 'polypeptide(L)'
;MITKTAHVVVAISLVFSANAYADTAKGRIHFLSNKAKTIQIVQDGNAVLVSFDDNTEFVNADGAKELGHDDLIVIEYQAGKPATKITKQVFGIAKELEVDVDQLEAIRHGSTPYVLVDARPPKRFGAGHIPGAISIAGDKIAENADKLPADKNHLIIFYCGGPTCPFTAKAIAGAQALGYTNVKGFQAGLPGWKKAGKPVSASPAWVAENLNENHVVLDTRAQPGNEHLPTAATMPATYFTGWTSYFVNNGVKARLPGASDKAAPIILYGATDQDPDLLVAFGELKKWGYKNPSIMEGGISDWKSAGRKLESGAPADQIRYVRKLRKGAIEPARFKTLATDPAAAAIIDVRAKNETGGGAVKGALLIPLDELESRASDLPTDKPIITYCSNGIRAEMAYELLKNKGFEQVNFLNETIHPAADGSFRIE
;
A
#
# COMPACT_ATOMS: atom_id res chain seq x y z
N MET A 1 -45.57 5.95 -71.28
CA MET A 1 -46.37 5.15 -70.33
C MET A 1 -45.40 4.46 -69.38
N ILE A 2 -45.44 4.83 -68.10
CA ILE A 2 -44.51 4.36 -67.06
C ILE A 2 -45.13 3.11 -66.43
N THR A 3 -44.52 1.94 -66.63
CA THR A 3 -44.84 0.71 -65.90
C THR A 3 -43.79 0.51 -64.81
N LYS A 4 -44.17 0.70 -63.55
CA LYS A 4 -43.35 0.39 -62.37
C LYS A 4 -43.46 -1.09 -62.04
N THR A 5 -42.33 -1.80 -62.08
CA THR A 5 -42.21 -3.17 -61.58
C THR A 5 -41.73 -3.13 -60.13
N ALA A 6 -42.59 -3.50 -59.19
CA ALA A 6 -42.24 -3.59 -57.77
C ALA A 6 -41.37 -4.83 -57.53
N HIS A 7 -40.16 -4.64 -57.01
CA HIS A 7 -39.34 -5.71 -56.46
C HIS A 7 -39.56 -5.76 -54.95
N VAL A 8 -40.14 -6.86 -54.47
CA VAL A 8 -40.26 -7.17 -53.04
C VAL A 8 -38.90 -7.67 -52.55
N VAL A 9 -38.22 -6.88 -51.72
CA VAL A 9 -37.01 -7.30 -51.01
C VAL A 9 -37.46 -7.91 -49.69
N VAL A 10 -37.35 -9.24 -49.57
CA VAL A 10 -37.53 -9.95 -48.29
C VAL A 10 -36.26 -9.73 -47.46
N ALA A 11 -36.34 -8.87 -46.45
CA ALA A 11 -35.28 -8.71 -45.47
C ALA A 11 -35.29 -9.91 -44.52
N ILE A 12 -34.36 -10.84 -44.72
CA ILE A 12 -34.04 -11.89 -43.75
C ILE A 12 -33.27 -11.22 -42.61
N SER A 13 -33.95 -10.88 -41.52
CA SER A 13 -33.31 -10.49 -40.26
C SER A 13 -32.64 -11.72 -39.64
N LEU A 14 -31.36 -11.92 -39.92
CA LEU A 14 -30.49 -12.78 -39.12
C LEU A 14 -30.29 -12.11 -37.75
N VAL A 15 -31.02 -12.60 -36.74
CA VAL A 15 -30.72 -12.30 -35.34
C VAL A 15 -29.48 -13.10 -34.96
N PHE A 16 -28.32 -12.46 -34.92
CA PHE A 16 -27.16 -13.00 -34.22
C PHE A 16 -27.43 -12.89 -32.71
N SER A 17 -27.80 -13.99 -32.07
CA SER A 17 -27.64 -14.14 -30.63
C SER A 17 -26.15 -14.21 -30.33
N ALA A 18 -25.54 -13.06 -30.00
CA ALA A 18 -24.21 -13.04 -29.44
C ALA A 18 -24.26 -13.69 -28.05
N ASN A 19 -23.77 -14.92 -27.93
CA ASN A 19 -23.34 -15.43 -26.64
C ASN A 19 -22.25 -14.48 -26.15
N ALA A 20 -22.53 -13.71 -25.11
CA ALA A 20 -21.55 -12.84 -24.48
C ALA A 20 -20.48 -13.73 -23.83
N TYR A 21 -19.32 -13.86 -24.48
CA TYR A 21 -18.15 -14.49 -23.91
C TYR A 21 -17.74 -13.72 -22.64
N ALA A 22 -17.35 -14.43 -21.59
CA ALA A 22 -16.76 -13.80 -20.42
C ALA A 22 -15.40 -13.22 -20.82
N ASP A 23 -15.20 -11.93 -20.57
CA ASP A 23 -13.90 -11.28 -20.66
C ASP A 23 -13.04 -11.72 -19.46
N THR A 24 -11.75 -11.90 -19.70
CA THR A 24 -10.78 -12.18 -18.63
C THR A 24 -9.77 -11.06 -18.52
N ALA A 25 -9.63 -10.49 -17.32
CA ALA A 25 -8.58 -9.54 -17.02
C ALA A 25 -7.59 -10.12 -16.01
N LYS A 26 -6.29 -10.01 -16.28
CA LYS A 26 -5.23 -10.50 -15.41
C LYS A 26 -4.25 -9.38 -15.13
N GLY A 27 -3.98 -9.16 -13.84
CA GLY A 27 -3.12 -8.06 -13.44
C GLY A 27 -2.92 -8.00 -11.94
N ARG A 28 -2.06 -7.09 -11.52
CA ARG A 28 -1.87 -6.78 -10.10
C ARG A 28 -2.85 -5.72 -9.65
N ILE A 29 -3.42 -5.90 -8.46
CA ILE A 29 -4.32 -4.92 -7.85
C ILE A 29 -3.55 -3.63 -7.58
N HIS A 30 -3.96 -2.55 -8.25
CA HIS A 30 -3.49 -1.20 -7.95
C HIS A 30 -4.31 -0.59 -6.82
N PHE A 31 -5.64 -0.58 -6.97
CA PHE A 31 -6.58 -0.15 -5.95
C PHE A 31 -7.70 -1.17 -5.72
N LEU A 32 -8.15 -1.26 -4.47
CA LEU A 32 -9.30 -2.05 -4.06
C LEU A 32 -10.14 -1.21 -3.09
N SER A 33 -11.41 -1.05 -3.43
CA SER A 33 -12.40 -0.42 -2.56
C SER A 33 -13.47 -1.44 -2.18
N ASN A 34 -13.35 -2.01 -0.97
CA ASN A 34 -14.36 -2.91 -0.42
C ASN A 34 -15.73 -2.21 -0.27
N LYS A 35 -15.74 -0.92 0.06
CA LYS A 35 -16.98 -0.14 0.22
C LYS A 35 -17.71 0.06 -1.11
N ALA A 36 -16.96 0.33 -2.18
CA ALA A 36 -17.51 0.52 -3.53
C ALA A 36 -17.70 -0.79 -4.29
N LYS A 37 -17.24 -1.90 -3.71
CA LYS A 37 -17.06 -3.19 -4.36
C LYS A 37 -16.41 -3.04 -5.75
N THR A 38 -15.25 -2.40 -5.79
CA THR A 38 -14.52 -2.13 -7.05
C THR A 38 -13.04 -2.43 -6.90
N ILE A 39 -12.46 -3.07 -7.92
CA ILE A 39 -11.03 -3.34 -8.06
C ILE A 39 -10.53 -2.63 -9.31
N GLN A 40 -9.35 -2.03 -9.21
CA GLN A 40 -8.59 -1.58 -10.35
C GLN A 40 -7.31 -2.41 -10.43
N ILE A 41 -7.07 -3.05 -11.57
CA ILE A 41 -5.82 -3.76 -11.86
C ILE A 41 -5.05 -3.04 -12.95
N VAL A 42 -3.73 -3.28 -13.01
CA VAL A 42 -2.91 -2.87 -14.17
C VAL A 42 -2.67 -4.10 -15.05
N GLN A 43 -3.11 -4.02 -16.31
CA GLN A 43 -2.89 -5.02 -17.34
C GLN A 43 -2.24 -4.33 -18.54
N ASP A 44 -1.04 -4.79 -18.94
CA ASP A 44 -0.28 -4.24 -20.08
C ASP A 44 -0.10 -2.70 -20.04
N GLY A 45 0.06 -2.15 -18.82
CA GLY A 45 0.21 -0.71 -18.58
C GLY A 45 -1.10 0.07 -18.53
N ASN A 46 -2.24 -0.57 -18.81
CA ASN A 46 -3.57 0.05 -18.75
C ASN A 46 -4.29 -0.31 -17.45
N ALA A 47 -4.97 0.68 -16.87
CA ALA A 47 -5.83 0.45 -15.73
C ALA A 47 -7.17 -0.16 -16.19
N VAL A 48 -7.54 -1.30 -15.61
CA VAL A 48 -8.83 -1.96 -15.82
C VAL A 48 -9.61 -1.89 -14.52
N LEU A 49 -10.79 -1.26 -14.57
CA LEU A 49 -11.69 -1.12 -13.44
C LEU A 49 -12.82 -2.16 -13.54
N VAL A 50 -12.99 -2.98 -12.49
CA VAL A 50 -14.03 -4.02 -12.45
C VAL A 50 -14.76 -3.94 -11.11
N SER A 51 -16.09 -3.93 -11.16
CA SER A 51 -16.92 -4.04 -9.96
C SER A 51 -17.09 -5.50 -9.54
N PHE A 52 -17.48 -5.74 -8.29
CA PHE A 52 -17.83 -7.06 -7.77
C PHE A 52 -19.06 -6.94 -6.87
N ASP A 53 -19.71 -8.05 -6.55
CA ASP A 53 -20.87 -8.06 -5.67
C ASP A 53 -20.88 -9.31 -4.77
N ASP A 54 -22.01 -9.57 -4.12
CA ASP A 54 -22.15 -10.71 -3.21
C ASP A 54 -22.30 -12.05 -3.94
N ASN A 55 -22.50 -12.03 -5.27
CA ASN A 55 -22.54 -13.22 -6.12
C ASN A 55 -21.19 -13.52 -6.77
N THR A 56 -20.20 -12.63 -6.66
CA THR A 56 -18.85 -12.86 -7.18
C THR A 56 -18.20 -14.03 -6.45
N GLU A 57 -17.81 -15.06 -7.18
CA GLU A 57 -17.03 -16.18 -6.64
C GLU A 57 -15.59 -15.72 -6.36
N PHE A 58 -15.10 -15.94 -5.14
CA PHE A 58 -13.69 -15.73 -4.80
C PHE A 58 -12.96 -17.06 -4.68
N VAL A 59 -11.82 -17.20 -5.36
CA VAL A 59 -10.96 -18.39 -5.30
C VAL A 59 -9.61 -18.06 -4.71
N ASN A 60 -9.15 -18.90 -3.77
CA ASN A 60 -7.96 -18.68 -2.91
C ASN A 60 -8.05 -17.40 -2.06
N ALA A 61 -9.28 -16.97 -1.76
CA ALA A 61 -9.63 -15.87 -0.88
C ALA A 61 -11.08 -16.08 -0.42
N ASP A 62 -11.37 -15.86 0.86
CA ASP A 62 -12.73 -15.94 1.41
C ASP A 62 -13.61 -14.73 0.99
N GLY A 63 -12.98 -13.72 0.38
CA GLY A 63 -13.64 -12.55 -0.17
C GLY A 63 -12.66 -11.42 -0.47
N ALA A 64 -13.18 -10.29 -0.96
CA ALA A 64 -12.37 -9.13 -1.33
C ALA A 64 -11.48 -8.59 -0.19
N LYS A 65 -11.86 -8.78 1.09
CA LYS A 65 -11.06 -8.35 2.25
C LYS A 65 -9.71 -9.08 2.38
N GLU A 66 -9.57 -10.25 1.75
CA GLU A 66 -8.32 -11.02 1.75
C GLU A 66 -7.40 -10.68 0.57
N LEU A 67 -7.86 -9.80 -0.33
CA LEU A 67 -7.06 -9.27 -1.42
C LEU A 67 -6.30 -8.03 -0.94
N GLY A 68 -5.00 -8.01 -1.21
CA GLY A 68 -4.10 -6.92 -0.90
C GLY A 68 -3.73 -6.10 -2.14
N HIS A 69 -3.17 -4.91 -1.89
CA HIS A 69 -2.44 -4.19 -2.94
C HIS A 69 -1.31 -5.06 -3.50
N ASP A 70 -1.04 -4.96 -4.80
CA ASP A 70 -0.02 -5.71 -5.54
C ASP A 70 -0.33 -7.22 -5.70
N ASP A 71 -1.45 -7.73 -5.16
CA ASP A 71 -1.85 -9.12 -5.36
C ASP A 71 -2.15 -9.39 -6.84
N LEU A 72 -1.59 -10.47 -7.37
CA LEU A 72 -1.90 -10.95 -8.71
C LEU A 72 -3.25 -11.66 -8.70
N ILE A 73 -4.18 -11.19 -9.52
CA ILE A 73 -5.51 -11.78 -9.66
C ILE A 73 -5.87 -12.02 -11.13
N VAL A 74 -6.79 -12.95 -11.33
CA VAL A 74 -7.52 -13.14 -12.58
C VAL A 74 -8.99 -12.87 -12.31
N ILE A 75 -9.60 -12.02 -13.13
CA ILE A 75 -11.00 -11.61 -13.03
C ILE A 75 -11.73 -12.11 -14.26
N GLU A 76 -12.83 -12.84 -14.06
CA GLU A 76 -13.79 -13.18 -15.10
C GLU A 76 -15.01 -12.26 -14.94
N TYR A 77 -15.38 -11.57 -16.01
CA TYR A 77 -16.45 -10.58 -15.99
C TYR A 77 -17.03 -10.36 -17.39
N GLN A 78 -18.09 -9.57 -17.48
CA GLN A 78 -18.57 -9.00 -18.73
C GLN A 78 -18.51 -7.48 -18.62
N ALA A 79 -18.15 -6.78 -19.71
CA ALA A 79 -18.07 -5.32 -19.70
C ALA A 79 -19.37 -4.68 -19.14
N GLY A 80 -19.21 -3.78 -18.16
CA GLY A 80 -20.33 -3.10 -17.50
C GLY A 80 -21.11 -3.98 -16.49
N LYS A 81 -20.66 -5.20 -16.19
CA LYS A 81 -21.23 -6.08 -15.16
C LYS A 81 -20.22 -6.33 -14.04
N PRO A 82 -20.70 -6.64 -12.81
CA PRO A 82 -19.83 -7.15 -11.76
C PRO A 82 -19.08 -8.42 -12.20
N ALA A 83 -17.90 -8.63 -11.65
CA ALA A 83 -17.13 -9.85 -11.82
C ALA A 83 -17.95 -11.07 -11.41
N THR A 84 -17.96 -12.10 -12.25
CA THR A 84 -18.53 -13.41 -11.90
C THR A 84 -17.58 -14.17 -11.00
N LYS A 85 -16.27 -14.02 -11.23
CA LYS A 85 -15.23 -14.73 -10.48
C LYS A 85 -13.95 -13.91 -10.35
N ILE A 86 -13.33 -13.96 -9.17
CA ILE A 86 -12.02 -13.37 -8.88
C ILE A 86 -11.13 -14.44 -8.26
N THR A 87 -10.06 -14.80 -8.98
CA THR A 87 -9.08 -15.79 -8.51
C THR A 87 -7.82 -15.09 -8.02
N LYS A 88 -7.47 -15.26 -6.75
CA LYS A 88 -6.15 -14.87 -6.22
C LYS A 88 -5.10 -15.86 -6.70
N GLN A 89 -4.20 -15.41 -7.57
CA GLN A 89 -3.19 -16.28 -8.19
C GLN A 89 -1.99 -16.43 -7.26
N VAL A 90 -2.01 -17.50 -6.47
CA VAL A 90 -0.95 -17.85 -5.52
C VAL A 90 0.12 -18.72 -6.17
N PHE A 91 1.37 -18.53 -5.75
CA PHE A 91 2.51 -19.36 -6.09
C PHE A 91 2.91 -20.19 -4.87
N GLY A 92 2.50 -21.45 -4.85
CA GLY A 92 2.83 -22.37 -3.76
C GLY A 92 4.30 -22.80 -3.77
N ILE A 93 4.76 -23.28 -2.62
CA ILE A 93 5.95 -24.13 -2.48
C ILE A 93 5.52 -25.47 -1.90
N ALA A 94 6.38 -26.48 -1.98
CA ALA A 94 6.14 -27.75 -1.31
C ALA A 94 5.97 -27.52 0.20
N LYS A 95 4.98 -28.15 0.82
CA LYS A 95 4.55 -27.88 2.20
C LYS A 95 5.68 -28.09 3.21
N GLU A 96 6.54 -29.06 2.96
CA GLU A 96 7.72 -29.37 3.76
C GLU A 96 8.81 -28.28 3.70
N LEU A 97 8.79 -27.42 2.69
CA LEU A 97 9.69 -26.28 2.57
C LEU A 97 9.12 -25.01 3.22
N GLU A 98 7.84 -25.00 3.55
CA GLU A 98 7.18 -23.81 4.10
C GLU A 98 7.51 -23.62 5.59
N VAL A 99 7.73 -22.36 5.96
CA VAL A 99 7.70 -21.91 7.35
C VAL A 99 6.63 -20.85 7.51
N ASP A 100 5.90 -20.90 8.62
CA ASP A 100 4.94 -19.86 9.00
C ASP A 100 5.61 -18.74 9.84
N VAL A 101 4.81 -17.78 10.32
CA VAL A 101 5.30 -16.63 11.10
C VAL A 101 5.91 -17.08 12.43
N ASP A 102 5.27 -18.02 13.12
CA ASP A 102 5.69 -18.45 14.46
C ASP A 102 6.95 -19.31 14.37
N GLN A 103 7.05 -20.16 13.36
CA GLN A 103 8.25 -20.93 13.04
C GLN A 103 9.42 -20.02 12.65
N LEU A 104 9.19 -19.01 11.80
CA LEU A 104 10.24 -18.05 11.44
C LEU A 104 10.72 -17.29 12.69
N GLU A 105 9.82 -16.78 13.52
CA GLU A 105 10.19 -16.10 14.77
C GLU A 105 10.94 -17.03 15.73
N ALA A 106 10.51 -18.28 15.88
CA ALA A 106 11.21 -19.26 16.70
C ALA A 106 12.64 -19.53 16.18
N ILE A 107 12.83 -19.61 14.86
CA ILE A 107 14.17 -19.72 14.26
C ILE A 107 15.00 -18.47 14.55
N ARG A 108 14.41 -17.27 14.40
CA ARG A 108 15.09 -15.99 14.61
C ARG A 108 15.59 -15.79 16.03
N HIS A 109 14.86 -16.31 17.02
CA HIS A 109 15.22 -16.23 18.44
C HIS A 109 15.89 -17.49 18.99
N GLY A 110 15.98 -18.54 18.18
CA GLY A 110 16.62 -19.80 18.53
C GLY A 110 18.13 -19.79 18.31
N SER A 111 18.75 -20.94 18.57
CA SER A 111 20.20 -21.14 18.37
C SER A 111 20.57 -21.67 16.99
N THR A 112 19.59 -21.96 16.12
CA THR A 112 19.84 -22.50 14.78
C THR A 112 20.44 -21.41 13.90
N PRO A 113 21.67 -21.56 13.38
CA PRO A 113 22.23 -20.60 12.43
C PRO A 113 21.42 -20.61 11.13
N TYR A 114 21.09 -19.44 10.61
CA TYR A 114 20.32 -19.29 9.38
C TYR A 114 20.73 -18.03 8.61
N VAL A 115 20.42 -18.02 7.31
CA VAL A 115 20.39 -16.82 6.48
C VAL A 115 18.97 -16.58 6.01
N LEU A 116 18.48 -15.36 6.23
CA LEU A 116 17.18 -14.91 5.72
C LEU A 116 17.40 -14.05 4.48
N VAL A 117 16.68 -14.35 3.39
CA VAL A 117 16.85 -13.68 2.10
C VAL A 117 15.54 -13.08 1.64
N ASP A 118 15.54 -11.77 1.41
CA ASP A 118 14.49 -11.05 0.73
C ASP A 118 14.63 -11.18 -0.79
N ALA A 119 13.74 -11.96 -1.38
CA ALA A 119 13.70 -12.28 -2.81
C ALA A 119 13.01 -11.21 -3.67
N ARG A 120 12.55 -10.09 -3.08
CA ARG A 120 11.95 -8.97 -3.82
C ARG A 120 13.01 -8.23 -4.66
N PRO A 121 12.59 -7.42 -5.65
CA PRO A 121 13.50 -6.49 -6.31
C PRO A 121 14.25 -5.61 -5.29
N PRO A 122 15.59 -5.42 -5.40
CA PRO A 122 16.40 -4.75 -4.37
C PRO A 122 15.91 -3.36 -3.98
N LYS A 123 15.29 -2.62 -4.91
CA LYS A 123 14.67 -1.31 -4.65
C LYS A 123 13.58 -1.33 -3.57
N ARG A 124 12.97 -2.49 -3.27
CA ARG A 124 11.94 -2.65 -2.23
C ARG A 124 12.51 -2.97 -0.84
N PHE A 125 13.78 -3.34 -0.75
CA PHE A 125 14.40 -3.80 0.49
C PHE A 125 14.62 -2.66 1.49
N GLY A 126 15.25 -1.56 1.03
CA GLY A 126 15.80 -0.55 1.93
C GLY A 126 14.80 0.15 2.84
N ALA A 127 13.57 0.40 2.35
CA ALA A 127 12.51 1.06 3.11
C ALA A 127 11.81 0.16 4.15
N GLY A 128 12.04 -1.15 4.09
CA GLY A 128 11.31 -2.09 4.93
C GLY A 128 11.51 -3.54 4.52
N HIS A 129 12.13 -4.33 5.39
CA HIS A 129 12.35 -5.77 5.25
C HIS A 129 12.27 -6.47 6.62
N ILE A 130 12.23 -7.80 6.64
CA ILE A 130 12.28 -8.57 7.89
C ILE A 130 13.68 -8.40 8.51
N PRO A 131 13.82 -8.02 9.79
CA PRO A 131 15.12 -7.75 10.38
C PRO A 131 16.11 -8.92 10.26
N GLY A 132 17.35 -8.61 9.89
CA GLY A 132 18.42 -9.60 9.65
C GLY A 132 18.40 -10.24 8.26
N ALA A 133 17.47 -9.85 7.39
CA ALA A 133 17.46 -10.33 6.02
C ALA A 133 18.54 -9.68 5.15
N ILE A 134 19.10 -10.43 4.21
CA ILE A 134 19.90 -9.89 3.09
C ILE A 134 19.04 -9.73 1.83
N SER A 135 19.42 -8.83 0.92
CA SER A 135 18.70 -8.63 -0.34
C SER A 135 19.36 -9.37 -1.50
N ILE A 136 18.64 -10.34 -2.08
CA ILE A 136 19.02 -10.99 -3.33
C ILE A 136 17.75 -11.24 -4.13
N ALA A 137 17.62 -10.65 -5.31
CA ALA A 137 16.44 -10.91 -6.16
C ALA A 137 16.28 -12.42 -6.43
N GLY A 138 15.06 -12.94 -6.33
CA GLY A 138 14.85 -14.39 -6.35
C GLY A 138 15.18 -15.08 -7.69
N ASP A 139 15.23 -14.33 -8.79
CA ASP A 139 15.70 -14.78 -10.10
C ASP A 139 17.22 -14.60 -10.30
N LYS A 140 17.92 -14.10 -9.30
CA LYS A 140 19.35 -13.77 -9.31
C LYS A 140 20.17 -14.51 -8.25
N ILE A 141 19.59 -15.55 -7.64
CA ILE A 141 20.26 -16.37 -6.62
C ILE A 141 21.59 -16.96 -7.14
N ALA A 142 21.59 -17.57 -8.33
CA ALA A 142 22.80 -18.15 -8.92
C ALA A 142 23.91 -17.12 -9.16
N GLU A 143 23.53 -15.92 -9.62
CA GLU A 143 24.45 -14.81 -9.89
C GLU A 143 25.03 -14.19 -8.61
N ASN A 144 24.43 -14.46 -7.44
CA ASN A 144 24.81 -13.91 -6.14
C ASN A 144 25.18 -15.02 -5.14
N ALA A 145 25.70 -16.16 -5.64
CA ALA A 145 26.06 -17.29 -4.81
C ALA A 145 27.17 -16.96 -3.79
N ASP A 146 27.98 -15.93 -4.06
CA ASP A 146 29.01 -15.37 -3.17
C ASP A 146 28.43 -14.78 -1.88
N LYS A 147 27.15 -14.37 -1.88
CA LYS A 147 26.45 -13.83 -0.71
C LYS A 147 25.75 -14.91 0.13
N LEU A 148 25.72 -16.15 -0.34
CA LEU A 148 25.13 -17.27 0.38
C LEU A 148 26.18 -18.00 1.22
N PRO A 149 25.77 -18.74 2.27
CA PRO A 149 26.68 -19.54 3.07
C PRO A 149 27.53 -20.50 2.23
N ALA A 150 28.82 -20.62 2.55
CA ALA A 150 29.69 -21.59 1.89
C ALA A 150 29.24 -23.05 2.17
N ASP A 151 28.76 -23.32 3.39
CA ASP A 151 28.17 -24.60 3.78
C ASP A 151 26.78 -24.78 3.12
N LYS A 152 26.67 -25.82 2.29
CA LYS A 152 25.45 -26.15 1.54
C LYS A 152 24.32 -26.72 2.40
N ASN A 153 24.60 -27.12 3.64
CA ASN A 153 23.61 -27.56 4.61
C ASN A 153 23.13 -26.43 5.54
N HIS A 154 23.72 -25.23 5.43
CA HIS A 154 23.28 -24.07 6.21
C HIS A 154 21.82 -23.74 5.87
N LEU A 155 21.01 -23.42 6.88
CA LEU A 155 19.60 -23.09 6.68
C LEU A 155 19.46 -21.75 5.95
N ILE A 156 18.82 -21.76 4.78
CA ILE A 156 18.48 -20.53 4.05
C ILE A 156 16.97 -20.41 3.93
N ILE A 157 16.43 -19.29 4.39
CA ILE A 157 14.99 -19.00 4.35
C ILE A 157 14.77 -17.87 3.35
N PHE A 158 13.94 -18.11 2.33
CA PHE A 158 13.57 -17.10 1.34
C PHE A 158 12.18 -16.55 1.61
N TYR A 159 11.97 -15.26 1.37
CA TYR A 159 10.63 -14.66 1.39
C TYR A 159 10.49 -13.59 0.31
N CYS A 160 9.25 -13.23 -0.03
CA CYS A 160 8.97 -12.16 -0.99
C CYS A 160 7.84 -11.24 -0.49
N GLY A 161 7.10 -10.61 -1.41
CA GLY A 161 5.94 -9.77 -1.17
C GLY A 161 4.64 -10.53 -0.90
N GLY A 162 4.71 -11.79 -0.44
CA GLY A 162 3.56 -12.62 -0.10
C GLY A 162 3.21 -13.69 -1.13
N PRO A 163 2.06 -14.38 -0.98
CA PRO A 163 1.73 -15.61 -1.71
C PRO A 163 1.57 -15.44 -3.22
N THR A 164 1.31 -14.22 -3.71
CA THR A 164 1.16 -13.91 -5.14
C THR A 164 2.48 -13.47 -5.78
N CYS A 165 3.60 -13.60 -5.06
CA CYS A 165 4.94 -13.37 -5.57
C CYS A 165 5.60 -14.70 -5.99
N PRO A 166 6.11 -14.83 -7.24
CA PRO A 166 6.76 -16.06 -7.68
C PRO A 166 8.21 -16.23 -7.17
N PHE A 167 8.81 -15.18 -6.58
CA PHE A 167 10.25 -15.15 -6.33
C PHE A 167 10.71 -16.02 -5.16
N THR A 168 9.85 -16.36 -4.19
CA THR A 168 10.20 -17.32 -3.13
C THR A 168 10.51 -18.69 -3.72
N ALA A 169 9.62 -19.23 -4.58
CA ALA A 169 9.82 -20.52 -5.23
C ALA A 169 11.01 -20.50 -6.20
N LYS A 170 11.18 -19.42 -6.97
CA LYS A 170 12.35 -19.25 -7.84
C LYS A 170 13.67 -19.23 -7.06
N ALA A 171 13.69 -18.57 -5.91
CA ALA A 171 14.88 -18.47 -5.09
C ALA A 171 15.27 -19.83 -4.50
N ILE A 172 14.28 -20.59 -3.99
CA ILE A 172 14.46 -21.97 -3.53
C ILE A 172 15.05 -22.84 -4.65
N ALA A 173 14.44 -22.83 -5.84
CA ALA A 173 14.92 -23.62 -6.97
C ALA A 173 16.35 -23.23 -7.39
N GLY A 174 16.65 -21.92 -7.40
CA GLY A 174 17.99 -21.41 -7.69
C GLY A 174 19.01 -21.88 -6.65
N ALA A 175 18.68 -21.87 -5.37
CA ALA A 175 19.55 -22.36 -4.30
C ALA A 175 19.76 -23.89 -4.39
N GLN A 176 18.69 -24.65 -4.65
CA GLN A 176 18.80 -26.11 -4.85
C GLN A 176 19.69 -26.47 -6.04
N ALA A 177 19.62 -25.70 -7.14
CA ALA A 177 20.50 -25.87 -8.28
C ALA A 177 21.99 -25.60 -7.96
N LEU A 178 22.27 -24.77 -6.95
CA LEU A 178 23.62 -24.53 -6.41
C LEU A 178 24.05 -25.58 -5.36
N GLY A 179 23.22 -26.60 -5.12
CA GLY A 179 23.49 -27.69 -4.18
C GLY A 179 23.05 -27.43 -2.74
N TYR A 180 22.33 -26.35 -2.44
CA TYR A 180 21.79 -26.14 -1.09
C TYR A 180 20.66 -27.13 -0.78
N THR A 181 20.78 -27.84 0.33
CA THR A 181 19.86 -28.92 0.72
C THR A 181 18.87 -28.47 1.80
N ASN A 182 19.24 -27.46 2.60
CA ASN A 182 18.46 -26.97 3.72
C ASN A 182 17.86 -25.58 3.41
N VAL A 183 16.84 -25.58 2.55
CA VAL A 183 16.15 -24.36 2.13
C VAL A 183 14.71 -24.36 2.60
N LYS A 184 14.22 -23.19 3.01
CA LYS A 184 12.83 -22.95 3.40
C LYS A 184 12.28 -21.71 2.71
N GLY A 185 10.95 -21.59 2.67
CA GLY A 185 10.25 -20.42 2.17
C GLY A 185 9.21 -19.91 3.15
N PHE A 186 9.22 -18.61 3.42
CA PHE A 186 8.18 -17.93 4.18
C PHE A 186 7.19 -17.27 3.21
N GLN A 187 6.13 -18.01 2.84
CA GLN A 187 5.18 -17.61 1.79
C GLN A 187 4.29 -16.43 2.17
N ALA A 188 4.00 -16.26 3.46
CA ALA A 188 3.25 -15.10 3.94
C ALA A 188 4.00 -13.78 3.63
N GLY A 189 5.33 -13.84 3.48
CA GLY A 189 6.18 -12.73 3.04
C GLY A 189 6.14 -11.52 3.96
N LEU A 190 6.71 -10.39 3.51
CA LEU A 190 6.68 -9.16 4.30
C LEU A 190 5.26 -8.69 4.67
N PRO A 191 4.21 -8.83 3.80
CA PRO A 191 2.85 -8.48 4.20
C PRO A 191 2.33 -9.33 5.37
N GLY A 192 2.56 -10.65 5.35
CA GLY A 192 2.21 -11.54 6.45
C GLY A 192 2.94 -11.20 7.74
N TRP A 193 4.24 -10.91 7.64
CA TRP A 193 5.06 -10.42 8.76
C TRP A 193 4.49 -9.16 9.42
N LYS A 194 4.15 -8.16 8.59
CA LYS A 194 3.53 -6.91 9.04
C LYS A 194 2.14 -7.12 9.63
N LYS A 195 1.34 -8.02 9.05
CA LYS A 195 0.00 -8.38 9.54
C LYS A 195 0.07 -9.01 10.92
N ALA A 196 1.11 -9.79 11.19
CA ALA A 196 1.40 -10.36 12.52
C ALA A 196 1.96 -9.34 13.53
N GLY A 197 2.06 -8.06 13.17
CA GLY A 197 2.51 -6.99 14.07
C GLY A 197 4.00 -7.01 14.38
N LYS A 198 4.80 -7.75 13.62
CA LYS A 198 6.24 -7.93 13.86
C LYS A 198 7.07 -6.73 13.39
N PRO A 199 8.25 -6.47 14.00
CA PRO A 199 9.13 -5.35 13.65
C PRO A 199 9.69 -5.46 12.24
N VAL A 200 9.89 -4.32 11.59
CA VAL A 200 10.41 -4.19 10.22
C VAL A 200 11.67 -3.34 10.25
N SER A 201 12.70 -3.76 9.54
CA SER A 201 13.97 -3.03 9.45
C SER A 201 14.02 -2.12 8.23
N ALA A 202 14.70 -0.98 8.37
CA ALA A 202 15.08 -0.08 7.30
C ALA A 202 16.61 -0.04 7.20
N SER A 203 17.13 -0.15 5.97
CA SER A 203 18.59 -0.18 5.76
C SER A 203 19.19 1.21 5.99
N PRO A 204 20.41 1.34 6.55
CA PRO A 204 21.06 2.62 6.77
C PRO A 204 21.27 3.43 5.49
N ALA A 205 21.53 2.76 4.35
CA ALA A 205 21.68 3.43 3.06
C ALA A 205 20.38 4.13 2.63
N TRP A 206 19.25 3.43 2.71
CA TRP A 206 17.94 4.02 2.41
C TRP A 206 17.58 5.14 3.39
N VAL A 207 17.85 4.96 4.69
CA VAL A 207 17.60 6.01 5.69
C VAL A 207 18.37 7.28 5.33
N ALA A 208 19.65 7.18 4.94
CA ALA A 208 20.47 8.33 4.55
C ALA A 208 19.91 9.13 3.36
N GLU A 209 19.22 8.47 2.43
CA GLU A 209 18.54 9.12 1.30
C GLU A 209 17.19 9.74 1.68
N ASN A 210 16.67 9.44 2.87
CA ASN A 210 15.31 9.75 3.30
C ASN A 210 15.21 10.54 4.61
N LEU A 211 16.33 11.05 5.16
CA LEU A 211 16.33 12.01 6.27
C LEU A 211 15.85 13.39 5.81
N ASN A 212 14.54 13.54 5.66
CA ASN A 212 13.86 14.76 5.25
C ASN A 212 12.51 14.89 5.97
N GLU A 213 11.88 16.06 5.84
CA GLU A 213 10.61 16.38 6.51
C GLU A 213 9.43 15.45 6.17
N ASN A 214 9.54 14.62 5.12
CA ASN A 214 8.49 13.63 4.80
C ASN A 214 8.62 12.34 5.62
N HIS A 215 9.60 12.23 6.52
CA HIS A 215 9.80 11.10 7.40
C HIS A 215 9.85 11.56 8.86
N VAL A 216 9.23 10.77 9.72
CA VAL A 216 9.35 10.95 11.17
C VAL A 216 10.56 10.14 11.62
N VAL A 217 11.61 10.80 12.09
CA VAL A 217 12.82 10.14 12.59
C VAL A 217 12.87 10.29 14.10
N LEU A 218 12.84 9.17 14.84
CA LEU A 218 12.78 9.17 16.30
C LEU A 218 14.01 8.50 16.90
N ASP A 219 14.71 9.26 17.73
CA ASP A 219 15.78 8.77 18.58
C ASP A 219 15.17 8.22 19.88
N THR A 220 15.21 6.89 20.05
CA THR A 220 14.61 6.23 21.21
C THR A 220 15.56 6.08 22.38
N ARG A 221 16.80 6.56 22.26
CA ARG A 221 17.82 6.42 23.33
C ARG A 221 17.38 7.22 24.56
N ALA A 222 17.52 6.60 25.73
CA ALA A 222 17.22 7.27 27.00
C ALA A 222 18.10 8.51 27.25
N GLN A 223 19.33 8.50 26.75
CA GLN A 223 20.30 9.60 26.85
C GLN A 223 21.01 9.76 25.49
N PRO A 224 20.45 10.54 24.55
CA PRO A 224 20.95 10.63 23.18
C PRO A 224 22.31 11.34 23.07
N GLY A 225 22.70 12.12 24.09
CA GLY A 225 23.93 12.90 24.07
C GLY A 225 23.87 14.06 23.08
N ASN A 226 25.03 14.41 22.50
CA ASN A 226 25.19 15.58 21.61
C ASN A 226 25.33 15.22 20.13
N GLU A 227 25.05 13.97 19.75
CA GLU A 227 25.12 13.51 18.36
C GLU A 227 23.85 12.73 18.03
N HIS A 228 23.22 13.06 16.91
CA HIS A 228 21.99 12.42 16.46
C HIS A 228 21.90 12.39 14.93
N LEU A 229 20.97 11.59 14.40
CA LEU A 229 20.70 11.60 12.97
C LEU A 229 20.07 12.94 12.56
N PRO A 230 20.36 13.45 11.35
CA PRO A 230 19.67 14.61 10.80
C PRO A 230 18.15 14.49 10.89
N THR A 231 17.47 15.58 11.24
CA THR A 231 16.00 15.68 11.40
C THR A 231 15.38 14.86 12.54
N ALA A 232 16.19 14.12 13.32
CA ALA A 232 15.68 13.30 14.40
C ALA A 232 15.09 14.14 15.54
N ALA A 233 13.94 13.68 16.05
CA ALA A 233 13.40 14.13 17.32
C ALA A 233 13.70 13.09 18.41
N THR A 234 14.07 13.53 19.60
CA THR A 234 14.25 12.63 20.74
C THR A 234 12.92 12.26 21.35
N MET A 235 12.71 10.95 21.49
CA MET A 235 11.54 10.37 22.13
C MET A 235 11.93 9.02 22.75
N PRO A 236 12.44 9.01 23.99
CA PRO A 236 12.79 7.78 24.70
C PRO A 236 11.59 6.83 24.82
N ALA A 237 11.82 5.52 25.00
CA ALA A 237 10.74 4.55 25.14
C ALA A 237 9.71 4.91 26.25
N THR A 238 10.17 5.52 27.34
CA THR A 238 9.32 5.99 28.45
C THR A 238 8.32 7.08 28.03
N TYR A 239 8.63 7.88 27.00
CA TYR A 239 7.69 8.85 26.46
C TYR A 239 6.49 8.15 25.82
N PHE A 240 6.72 7.05 25.09
CA PHE A 240 5.63 6.32 24.46
C PHE A 240 4.66 5.76 25.48
N THR A 241 5.15 5.07 26.52
CA THR A 241 4.28 4.51 27.56
C THR A 241 3.56 5.59 28.38
N GLY A 242 4.23 6.73 28.62
CA GLY A 242 3.62 7.91 29.24
C GLY A 242 2.48 8.49 28.39
N TRP A 243 2.68 8.66 27.08
CA TRP A 243 1.66 9.13 26.14
C TRP A 243 0.48 8.17 26.04
N THR A 244 0.73 6.86 25.99
CA THR A 244 -0.34 5.85 26.04
C THR A 244 -1.19 6.02 27.28
N SER A 245 -0.56 6.17 28.46
CA SER A 245 -1.27 6.41 29.72
C SER A 245 -2.10 7.69 29.66
N TYR A 246 -1.53 8.78 29.11
CA TYR A 246 -2.26 10.02 28.90
C TYR A 246 -3.48 9.84 27.98
N PHE A 247 -3.34 9.16 26.85
CA PHE A 247 -4.44 8.94 25.90
C PHE A 247 -5.58 8.14 26.53
N VAL A 248 -5.26 7.08 27.26
CA VAL A 248 -6.24 6.26 27.98
C VAL A 248 -6.95 7.08 29.04
N ASN A 249 -6.20 7.77 29.91
CA ASN A 249 -6.78 8.51 31.04
C ASN A 249 -7.68 9.68 30.60
N ASN A 250 -7.40 10.28 29.44
CA ASN A 250 -8.15 11.43 28.93
C ASN A 250 -9.16 11.07 27.83
N GLY A 251 -9.25 9.79 27.43
CA GLY A 251 -10.15 9.34 26.36
C GLY A 251 -9.86 10.00 25.00
N VAL A 252 -8.62 10.41 24.73
CA VAL A 252 -8.24 11.08 23.48
C VAL A 252 -7.59 10.10 22.50
N LYS A 253 -7.75 10.36 21.20
CA LYS A 253 -7.19 9.52 20.14
C LYS A 253 -5.66 9.55 20.19
N ALA A 254 -5.06 8.37 20.36
CA ALA A 254 -3.60 8.23 20.41
C ALA A 254 -2.94 8.74 19.13
N ARG A 255 -1.85 9.50 19.26
CA ARG A 255 -1.07 10.05 18.15
C ARG A 255 0.31 10.54 18.60
N LEU A 256 1.28 10.50 17.71
CA LEU A 256 2.52 11.25 17.85
C LEU A 256 2.21 12.75 17.84
N PRO A 257 2.76 13.53 18.80
CA PRO A 257 2.78 14.98 18.71
C PRO A 257 3.47 15.42 17.41
N GLY A 258 2.85 16.30 16.63
CA GLY A 258 3.42 16.76 15.35
C GLY A 258 3.25 15.81 14.15
N ALA A 259 2.73 14.59 14.33
CA ALA A 259 2.50 13.65 13.23
C ALA A 259 1.23 12.81 13.43
N SER A 260 0.05 13.40 13.24
CA SER A 260 -1.23 12.68 13.40
C SER A 260 -1.57 11.69 12.29
N ASP A 261 -0.91 11.82 11.12
CA ASP A 261 -1.07 10.92 9.97
C ASP A 261 -0.59 9.50 10.29
N LYS A 262 -1.52 8.54 10.33
CA LYS A 262 -1.22 7.13 10.64
C LYS A 262 -0.47 6.40 9.53
N ALA A 263 -0.39 7.00 8.33
CA ALA A 263 0.41 6.50 7.23
C ALA A 263 1.85 7.07 7.23
N ALA A 264 2.17 8.01 8.13
CA ALA A 264 3.51 8.61 8.21
C ALA A 264 4.59 7.51 8.26
N PRO A 265 5.63 7.59 7.40
CA PRO A 265 6.77 6.69 7.48
C PRO A 265 7.61 7.08 8.70
N ILE A 266 7.73 6.16 9.65
CA ILE A 266 8.43 6.39 10.91
C ILE A 266 9.69 5.51 10.96
N ILE A 267 10.82 6.14 11.25
CA ILE A 267 12.12 5.50 11.39
C ILE A 267 12.53 5.65 12.87
N LEU A 268 12.61 4.53 13.57
CA LEU A 268 13.11 4.44 14.94
C LEU A 268 14.60 4.08 14.89
N TYR A 269 15.41 4.70 15.74
CA TYR A 269 16.77 4.21 15.99
C TYR A 269 17.16 4.36 17.46
N GLY A 270 17.97 3.41 17.91
CA GLY A 270 18.59 3.39 19.24
C GLY A 270 20.11 3.47 19.13
N ALA A 271 20.80 3.09 20.21
CA ALA A 271 22.25 2.96 20.17
C ALA A 271 22.68 1.89 19.15
N THR A 272 21.98 0.74 19.18
CA THR A 272 22.04 -0.34 18.20
C THR A 272 20.61 -0.71 17.80
N ASP A 273 20.44 -1.58 16.81
CA ASP A 273 19.12 -2.13 16.44
C ASP A 273 18.66 -3.29 17.36
N GLN A 274 19.50 -3.69 18.32
CA GLN A 274 19.18 -4.66 19.37
C GLN A 274 18.69 -4.01 20.67
N ASP A 275 18.55 -2.68 20.69
CA ASP A 275 18.07 -1.94 21.85
C ASP A 275 16.60 -2.32 22.17
N PRO A 276 16.30 -2.87 23.35
CA PRO A 276 14.95 -3.28 23.71
C PRO A 276 13.93 -2.14 23.68
N ASP A 277 14.38 -0.89 23.88
CA ASP A 277 13.52 0.30 23.84
C ASP A 277 12.89 0.51 22.45
N LEU A 278 13.53 0.03 21.38
CA LEU A 278 13.00 0.08 20.03
C LEU A 278 11.72 -0.76 19.88
N LEU A 279 11.67 -1.93 20.52
CA LEU A 279 10.50 -2.80 20.45
C LEU A 279 9.33 -2.24 21.27
N VAL A 280 9.63 -1.56 22.39
CA VAL A 280 8.62 -0.82 23.15
C VAL A 280 8.01 0.29 22.30
N ALA A 281 8.85 1.17 21.73
CA ALA A 281 8.41 2.25 20.87
C ALA A 281 7.63 1.74 19.64
N PHE A 282 8.14 0.71 18.97
CA PHE A 282 7.48 0.08 17.83
C PHE A 282 6.09 -0.46 18.22
N GLY A 283 6.02 -1.20 19.33
CA GLY A 283 4.77 -1.78 19.84
C GLY A 283 3.72 -0.71 20.16
N GLU A 284 4.10 0.37 20.84
CA GLU A 284 3.20 1.49 21.13
C GLU A 284 2.71 2.18 19.86
N LEU A 285 3.59 2.44 18.88
CA LEU A 285 3.19 2.99 17.58
C LEU A 285 2.18 2.10 16.85
N LYS A 286 2.37 0.77 16.89
CA LYS A 286 1.39 -0.18 16.33
C LYS A 286 0.06 -0.10 17.06
N LYS A 287 0.05 -0.06 18.40
CA LYS A 287 -1.18 0.12 19.21
C LYS A 287 -1.89 1.43 18.90
N TRP A 288 -1.14 2.50 18.63
CA TRP A 288 -1.67 3.81 18.23
C TRP A 288 -2.15 3.85 16.77
N GLY A 289 -2.05 2.74 16.03
CA GLY A 289 -2.55 2.60 14.67
C GLY A 289 -1.60 3.07 13.57
N TYR A 290 -0.34 3.38 13.89
CA TYR A 290 0.65 3.72 12.86
C TYR A 290 0.98 2.51 12.00
N LYS A 291 0.92 2.71 10.69
CA LYS A 291 1.03 1.63 9.70
C LYS A 291 2.47 1.31 9.33
N ASN A 292 3.34 2.33 9.33
CA ASN A 292 4.67 2.25 8.74
C ASN A 292 5.83 2.60 9.70
N PRO A 293 5.86 2.11 10.96
CA PRO A 293 7.09 2.16 11.74
C PRO A 293 8.12 1.16 11.20
N SER A 294 9.38 1.55 11.24
CA SER A 294 10.55 0.74 10.91
C SER A 294 11.68 1.05 11.88
N ILE A 295 12.61 0.10 12.06
CA ILE A 295 13.80 0.23 12.90
C ILE A 295 15.01 0.32 11.97
N MET A 296 15.85 1.34 12.15
CA MET A 296 17.09 1.44 11.38
C MET A 296 18.10 0.38 11.85
N GLU A 297 18.57 -0.47 10.92
CA GLU A 297 19.57 -1.50 11.23
C GLU A 297 20.88 -0.89 11.75
N GLY A 298 21.55 -1.59 12.67
CA GLY A 298 22.80 -1.18 13.29
C GLY A 298 22.72 0.03 14.24
N GLY A 299 21.61 0.77 14.25
CA GLY A 299 21.43 1.97 15.06
C GLY A 299 22.46 3.07 14.76
N ILE A 300 22.58 4.04 15.67
CA ILE A 300 23.53 5.16 15.49
C ILE A 300 25.00 4.71 15.58
N SER A 301 25.29 3.58 16.23
CA SER A 301 26.65 3.05 16.35
C SER A 301 27.25 2.67 15.00
N ASP A 302 26.51 1.90 14.20
CA ASP A 302 26.94 1.51 12.85
C ASP A 302 26.88 2.69 11.88
N TRP A 303 25.89 3.58 12.05
CA TRP A 303 25.80 4.82 11.30
C TRP A 303 27.08 5.66 11.43
N LYS A 304 27.55 5.83 12.66
CA LYS A 304 28.79 6.56 12.98
C LYS A 304 30.02 5.83 12.45
N SER A 305 30.09 4.52 12.63
CA SER A 305 31.20 3.69 12.14
C SER A 305 31.32 3.70 10.61
N ALA A 306 30.20 3.84 9.91
CA ALA A 306 30.13 4.02 8.46
C ALA A 306 30.47 5.46 7.99
N GLY A 307 30.86 6.36 8.89
CA GLY A 307 31.21 7.75 8.57
C GLY A 307 30.05 8.58 8.03
N ARG A 308 28.80 8.18 8.32
CA ARG A 308 27.61 8.89 7.86
C ARG A 308 27.40 10.17 8.67
N LYS A 309 26.82 11.18 8.02
CA LYS A 309 26.59 12.50 8.61
C LYS A 309 25.73 12.40 9.87
N LEU A 310 26.18 13.07 10.93
CA LEU A 310 25.46 13.33 12.17
C LEU A 310 25.26 14.83 12.34
N GLU A 311 24.24 15.21 13.10
CA GLU A 311 24.08 16.56 13.63
C GLU A 311 24.65 16.63 15.04
N SER A 312 25.21 17.80 15.39
CA SER A 312 25.79 18.07 16.70
C SER A 312 24.89 18.96 17.52
N GLY A 313 24.86 18.73 18.83
CA GLY A 313 23.99 19.41 19.78
C GLY A 313 22.87 18.48 20.26
N ALA A 314 21.99 19.02 21.10
CA ALA A 314 20.84 18.27 21.54
C ALA A 314 19.86 18.07 20.37
N PRO A 315 19.36 16.84 20.14
CA PRO A 315 18.30 16.58 19.16
C PRO A 315 17.05 17.39 19.46
N ALA A 316 16.24 17.63 18.42
CA ALA A 316 14.97 18.33 18.57
C ALA A 316 14.04 17.57 19.54
N ASP A 317 13.26 18.30 20.33
CA ASP A 317 12.22 17.73 21.20
C ASP A 317 10.85 17.61 20.50
N GLN A 318 10.75 18.15 19.27
CA GLN A 318 9.54 18.17 18.47
C GLN A 318 9.73 17.44 17.14
N ILE A 319 8.73 16.61 16.79
CA ILE A 319 8.66 15.94 15.50
C ILE A 319 8.36 16.97 14.41
N ARG A 320 9.21 17.02 13.38
CA ARG A 320 8.99 17.79 12.16
C ARG A 320 8.56 16.84 11.05
N TYR A 321 7.28 16.84 10.73
CA TYR A 321 6.71 16.01 9.66
C TYR A 321 5.81 16.82 8.76
N VAL A 322 6.07 16.73 7.46
CA VAL A 322 5.25 17.25 6.38
C VAL A 322 4.78 16.05 5.56
N ARG A 323 3.47 15.86 5.46
CA ARG A 323 2.92 14.74 4.70
C ARG A 323 3.22 14.93 3.22
N LYS A 324 3.92 13.96 2.62
CA LYS A 324 4.05 13.90 1.16
C LYS A 324 2.74 13.42 0.53
N LEU A 325 2.06 14.32 -0.17
CA LEU A 325 0.86 13.97 -0.91
C LEU A 325 1.15 13.02 -2.09
N ARG A 326 0.17 12.19 -2.41
CA ARG A 326 0.20 11.37 -3.63
C ARG A 326 0.12 12.26 -4.87
N LYS A 327 0.64 11.79 -6.00
CA LYS A 327 0.54 12.51 -7.27
C LYS A 327 -0.92 12.80 -7.60
N GLY A 328 -1.28 14.06 -7.75
CA GLY A 328 -2.65 14.50 -8.03
C GLY A 328 -3.52 14.75 -6.79
N ALA A 329 -3.09 14.32 -5.60
CA ALA A 329 -3.84 14.59 -4.38
C ALA A 329 -3.78 16.08 -4.00
N ILE A 330 -4.84 16.58 -3.39
CA ILE A 330 -4.94 17.98 -2.93
C ILE A 330 -4.89 18.06 -1.40
N GLU A 331 -4.26 19.13 -0.89
CA GLU A 331 -4.24 19.43 0.54
C GLU A 331 -5.67 19.66 1.08
N PRO A 332 -6.03 19.14 2.27
CA PRO A 332 -7.39 19.27 2.83
C PRO A 332 -7.85 20.72 3.00
N ALA A 333 -6.95 21.62 3.41
CA ALA A 333 -7.24 23.04 3.54
C ALA A 333 -7.55 23.71 2.19
N ARG A 334 -6.82 23.29 1.13
CA ARG A 334 -7.07 23.77 -0.23
C ARG A 334 -8.39 23.22 -0.78
N PHE A 335 -8.69 21.95 -0.52
CA PHE A 335 -10.00 21.37 -0.85
C PHE A 335 -11.12 22.17 -0.20
N LYS A 336 -11.03 22.47 1.11
CA LYS A 336 -12.07 23.26 1.82
C LYS A 336 -12.35 24.59 1.15
N THR A 337 -11.30 25.29 0.71
CA THR A 337 -11.41 26.57 0.02
C THR A 337 -12.12 26.43 -1.33
N LEU A 338 -11.69 25.46 -2.15
CA LEU A 338 -12.23 25.25 -3.50
C LEU A 338 -13.66 24.69 -3.47
N ALA A 339 -13.98 23.87 -2.47
CA ALA A 339 -15.31 23.29 -2.31
C ALA A 339 -16.40 24.30 -1.94
N THR A 340 -16.01 25.50 -1.46
CA THR A 340 -16.94 26.58 -1.14
C THR A 340 -17.08 27.62 -2.26
N ASP A 341 -16.32 27.48 -3.35
CA ASP A 341 -16.31 28.41 -4.49
C ASP A 341 -16.57 27.65 -5.81
N PRO A 342 -17.84 27.58 -6.27
CA PRO A 342 -18.21 26.90 -7.50
C PRO A 342 -17.58 27.45 -8.79
N ALA A 343 -17.05 28.68 -8.75
CA ALA A 343 -16.33 29.28 -9.87
C ALA A 343 -14.86 28.83 -9.91
N ALA A 344 -14.27 28.51 -8.75
CA ALA A 344 -12.86 28.11 -8.67
C ALA A 344 -12.59 26.66 -9.06
N ALA A 345 -13.54 25.74 -8.82
CA ALA A 345 -13.39 24.32 -9.18
C ALA A 345 -14.75 23.61 -9.32
N ALA A 346 -14.75 22.52 -10.08
CA ALA A 346 -15.83 21.55 -10.13
C ALA A 346 -15.56 20.43 -9.11
N ILE A 347 -16.41 20.33 -8.09
CA ILE A 347 -16.32 19.25 -7.10
C ILE A 347 -17.14 18.06 -7.60
N ILE A 348 -16.51 16.90 -7.74
CA ILE A 348 -17.17 15.68 -8.23
C ILE A 348 -17.24 14.65 -7.09
N ASP A 349 -18.45 14.29 -6.69
CA ASP A 349 -18.70 13.21 -5.75
C ASP A 349 -18.73 11.90 -6.51
N VAL A 350 -17.71 11.05 -6.31
CA VAL A 350 -17.61 9.74 -6.97
C VAL A 350 -18.06 8.58 -6.08
N ARG A 351 -18.85 8.88 -5.04
CA ARG A 351 -19.53 7.85 -4.22
C ARG A 351 -20.72 7.25 -4.97
N ALA A 352 -21.21 6.12 -4.48
CA ALA A 352 -22.44 5.53 -4.99
C ALA A 352 -23.66 6.36 -4.57
N LYS A 353 -24.73 6.32 -5.37
CA LYS A 353 -25.97 7.08 -5.14
C LYS A 353 -26.59 6.83 -3.76
N ASN A 354 -26.50 5.61 -3.24
CA ASN A 354 -27.03 5.27 -1.92
C ASN A 354 -26.21 5.87 -0.76
N GLU A 355 -24.97 6.31 -0.98
CA GLU A 355 -24.12 6.92 0.06
C GLU A 355 -24.41 8.42 0.27
N THR A 356 -25.13 9.07 -0.64
CA THR A 356 -25.41 10.52 -0.54
C THR A 356 -26.62 10.82 0.34
N GLY A 357 -27.36 9.82 0.81
CA GLY A 357 -28.50 10.01 1.73
C GLY A 357 -28.11 10.70 3.05
N GLY A 358 -26.84 10.60 3.46
CA GLY A 358 -26.29 11.33 4.62
C GLY A 358 -25.81 12.76 4.30
N GLY A 359 -25.86 13.18 3.04
CA GLY A 359 -25.35 14.46 2.56
C GLY A 359 -24.27 14.35 1.49
N ALA A 360 -23.98 15.47 0.85
CA ALA A 360 -22.91 15.66 -0.13
C ALA A 360 -22.31 17.08 0.05
N VAL A 361 -21.09 17.32 -0.45
CA VAL A 361 -20.51 18.66 -0.43
C VAL A 361 -21.42 19.59 -1.24
N LYS A 362 -21.76 20.76 -0.69
CA LYS A 362 -22.65 21.73 -1.34
C LYS A 362 -22.17 22.06 -2.76
N GLY A 363 -23.05 21.89 -3.75
CA GLY A 363 -22.73 22.17 -5.16
C GLY A 363 -21.88 21.11 -5.87
N ALA A 364 -21.54 20.01 -5.20
CA ALA A 364 -20.84 18.91 -5.84
C ALA A 364 -21.75 18.18 -6.86
N LEU A 365 -21.16 17.82 -8.00
CA LEU A 365 -21.81 17.01 -9.02
C LEU A 365 -21.61 15.52 -8.69
N LEU A 366 -22.72 14.79 -8.51
CA LEU A 366 -22.68 13.36 -8.28
C LEU A 366 -22.49 12.60 -9.60
N ILE A 367 -21.31 12.00 -9.75
CA ILE A 367 -21.00 11.05 -10.82
C ILE A 367 -20.31 9.85 -10.17
N PRO A 368 -21.05 8.78 -9.83
CA PRO A 368 -20.48 7.56 -9.27
C PRO A 368 -19.30 7.04 -10.12
N LEU A 369 -18.28 6.48 -9.47
CA LEU A 369 -17.06 6.05 -10.16
C LEU A 369 -17.32 5.10 -11.34
N ASP A 370 -18.30 4.22 -11.23
CA ASP A 370 -18.74 3.27 -12.25
C ASP A 370 -19.48 3.92 -13.43
N GLU A 371 -20.04 5.11 -13.24
CA GLU A 371 -20.65 5.93 -14.30
C GLU A 371 -19.66 6.95 -14.91
N LEU A 372 -18.52 7.21 -14.23
CA LEU A 372 -17.62 8.32 -14.56
C LEU A 372 -17.03 8.24 -15.96
N GLU A 373 -16.71 7.04 -16.43
CA GLU A 373 -16.17 6.84 -17.77
C GLU A 373 -17.17 7.22 -18.87
N SER A 374 -18.40 6.71 -18.78
CA SER A 374 -19.44 6.97 -19.79
C SER A 374 -19.99 8.39 -19.72
N ARG A 375 -19.90 9.02 -18.55
CA ARG A 375 -20.35 10.38 -18.28
C ARG A 375 -19.22 11.42 -18.27
N ALA A 376 -18.03 11.06 -18.76
CA ALA A 376 -16.90 11.98 -18.77
C ALA A 376 -17.20 13.27 -19.57
N SER A 377 -18.05 13.19 -20.60
CA SER A 377 -18.50 14.37 -21.37
C SER A 377 -19.38 15.34 -20.57
N ASP A 378 -19.95 14.92 -19.45
CA ASP A 378 -20.75 15.78 -18.57
C ASP A 378 -19.87 16.68 -17.69
N LEU A 379 -18.56 16.41 -17.63
CA LEU A 379 -17.63 17.14 -16.79
C LEU A 379 -17.23 18.47 -17.42
N PRO A 380 -17.12 19.54 -16.62
CA PRO A 380 -16.65 20.83 -17.11
C PRO A 380 -15.19 20.73 -17.56
N THR A 381 -14.88 21.35 -18.69
CA THR A 381 -13.52 21.41 -19.26
C THR A 381 -12.86 22.79 -19.08
N ASP A 382 -13.60 23.76 -18.56
CA ASP A 382 -13.20 25.17 -18.39
C ASP A 382 -12.62 25.49 -17.01
N LYS A 383 -12.70 24.54 -16.06
CA LYS A 383 -12.19 24.71 -14.68
C LYS A 383 -11.60 23.44 -14.10
N PRO A 384 -10.76 23.54 -13.06
CA PRO A 384 -10.21 22.38 -12.38
C PRO A 384 -11.29 21.44 -11.83
N ILE A 385 -11.06 20.13 -11.99
CA ILE A 385 -11.91 19.07 -11.44
C ILE A 385 -11.28 18.55 -10.16
N ILE A 386 -12.07 18.44 -9.09
CA ILE A 386 -11.63 17.86 -7.82
C ILE A 386 -12.58 16.73 -7.44
N THR A 387 -12.09 15.50 -7.51
CA THR A 387 -12.88 14.33 -7.11
C THR A 387 -12.75 14.11 -5.61
N TYR A 388 -13.85 13.68 -4.98
CA TYR A 388 -13.81 13.16 -3.62
C TYR A 388 -14.69 11.92 -3.51
N CYS A 389 -14.36 11.07 -2.55
CA CYS A 389 -15.24 9.99 -2.10
C CYS A 389 -15.18 9.91 -0.58
N SER A 390 -15.66 8.83 0.04
CA SER A 390 -15.63 8.73 1.51
C SER A 390 -14.24 8.67 2.15
N ASN A 391 -13.23 8.12 1.47
CA ASN A 391 -11.91 7.82 2.07
C ASN A 391 -10.73 7.92 1.07
N GLY A 392 -10.90 8.66 -0.02
CA GLY A 392 -9.86 8.89 -1.02
C GLY A 392 -9.68 7.82 -2.10
N ILE A 393 -9.89 6.52 -1.83
CA ILE A 393 -9.53 5.44 -2.77
C ILE A 393 -10.22 5.59 -4.14
N ARG A 394 -11.55 5.78 -4.15
CA ARG A 394 -12.27 5.99 -5.42
C ARG A 394 -11.96 7.34 -6.06
N ALA A 395 -11.62 8.34 -5.26
CA ALA A 395 -11.29 9.66 -5.78
C ALA A 395 -9.97 9.59 -6.57
N GLU A 396 -9.01 8.78 -6.10
CA GLU A 396 -7.77 8.47 -6.80
C GLU A 396 -8.02 7.65 -8.07
N MET A 397 -8.84 6.59 -8.00
CA MET A 397 -9.27 5.84 -9.20
C MET A 397 -9.91 6.77 -10.26
N ALA A 398 -10.78 7.69 -9.82
CA ALA A 398 -11.40 8.68 -10.69
C ALA A 398 -10.38 9.66 -11.28
N TYR A 399 -9.41 10.12 -10.49
CA TYR A 399 -8.32 10.96 -10.97
C TYR A 399 -7.54 10.26 -12.08
N GLU A 400 -7.12 9.00 -11.90
CA GLU A 400 -6.39 8.26 -12.94
C GLU A 400 -7.22 8.08 -14.22
N LEU A 401 -8.50 7.71 -14.07
CA LEU A 401 -9.43 7.56 -15.19
C LEU A 401 -9.55 8.87 -15.99
N LEU A 402 -9.76 10.00 -15.32
CA LEU A 402 -9.90 11.30 -15.98
C LEU A 402 -8.59 11.76 -16.63
N LYS A 403 -7.44 11.54 -15.96
CA LYS A 403 -6.12 11.81 -16.57
C LYS A 403 -5.93 11.01 -17.85
N ASN A 404 -6.32 9.73 -17.87
CA ASN A 404 -6.22 8.87 -19.06
C ASN A 404 -7.19 9.30 -20.17
N LYS A 405 -8.33 9.92 -19.83
CA LYS A 405 -9.25 10.55 -20.80
C LYS A 405 -8.81 11.93 -21.29
N GLY A 406 -7.64 12.40 -20.88
CA GLY A 406 -7.06 13.66 -21.35
C GLY A 406 -7.45 14.90 -20.55
N PHE A 407 -8.14 14.76 -19.41
CA PHE A 407 -8.38 15.89 -18.53
C PHE A 407 -7.05 16.37 -17.92
N GLU A 408 -6.72 17.64 -18.11
CA GLU A 408 -5.43 18.18 -17.67
C GLU A 408 -5.43 18.56 -16.19
N GLN A 409 -6.46 19.30 -15.76
CA GLN A 409 -6.60 19.89 -14.43
C GLN A 409 -7.48 19.04 -13.53
N VAL A 410 -6.97 17.87 -13.11
CA VAL A 410 -7.69 16.97 -12.20
C VAL A 410 -6.89 16.80 -10.91
N ASN A 411 -7.57 16.93 -9.79
CA ASN A 411 -7.06 16.59 -8.46
C ASN A 411 -8.05 15.70 -7.72
N PHE A 412 -7.61 15.10 -6.62
CA PHE A 412 -8.48 14.30 -5.75
C PHE A 412 -8.20 14.54 -4.27
N LEU A 413 -9.25 14.48 -3.45
CA LEU A 413 -9.10 14.50 -2.00
C LEU A 413 -8.78 13.09 -1.49
N ASN A 414 -7.58 12.91 -0.92
CA ASN A 414 -7.14 11.64 -0.33
C ASN A 414 -7.32 11.61 1.19
N GLU A 415 -8.54 11.91 1.65
CA GLU A 415 -8.90 11.94 3.06
C GLU A 415 -10.24 11.27 3.32
N THR A 416 -10.52 11.06 4.61
CA THR A 416 -11.87 10.72 5.03
C THR A 416 -12.68 12.02 5.17
N ILE A 417 -13.81 12.08 4.46
CA ILE A 417 -14.71 13.23 4.48
C ILE A 417 -16.10 12.79 4.88
N HIS A 418 -16.75 13.61 5.71
CA HIS A 418 -18.12 13.39 6.17
C HIS A 418 -18.96 14.61 5.78
N PRO A 419 -19.60 14.59 4.60
CA PRO A 419 -20.61 15.58 4.24
C PRO A 419 -21.88 15.38 5.06
N ALA A 420 -22.59 16.47 5.33
CA ALA A 420 -23.88 16.53 6.02
C ALA A 420 -25.00 16.91 5.05
N ALA A 421 -26.25 16.68 5.47
CA ALA A 421 -27.43 16.92 4.64
C ALA A 421 -27.61 18.39 4.19
N ASP A 422 -27.08 19.35 4.96
CA ASP A 422 -27.11 20.78 4.64
C ASP A 422 -26.01 21.23 3.65
N GLY A 423 -25.16 20.30 3.20
CA GLY A 423 -24.06 20.57 2.29
C GLY A 423 -22.73 20.92 2.97
N SER A 424 -22.71 21.06 4.29
CA SER A 424 -21.48 21.23 5.07
C SER A 424 -20.69 19.91 5.14
N PHE A 425 -19.40 19.99 5.49
CA PHE A 425 -18.57 18.79 5.58
C PHE A 425 -17.41 18.97 6.58
N ARG A 426 -16.93 17.84 7.11
CA ARG A 426 -15.69 17.74 7.88
C ARG A 426 -14.73 16.76 7.23
N ILE A 427 -13.43 17.04 7.35
CA ILE A 427 -12.34 16.19 6.86
C ILE A 427 -11.54 15.72 8.07
N GLU A 428 -11.24 14.42 8.15
CA GLU A 428 -10.46 13.78 9.23
C GLU A 428 -9.00 13.52 8.86
#